data_AF-A0A949NPV9-F1
#
_entry.id   AF-A0A949NPV9-F1
#
_cell.length_a   1.000
_cell.length_b   1.000
_cell.length_c   1.000
_cell.angle_alpha   90.00
_cell.angle_beta   90.00
_cell.angle_gamma   90.00
#
_symmetry.space_group_name_H-M   'P 1'
#
loop_
_entity.id
_entity.type
_entity.pdbx_description
1 polymer ?
#
loop_
_entity_poly.entity_id
_entity_poly.type
_entity_poly.pdbx_seq_one_letter_code
_entity_poly.pdbx_strand_id
1 'polypeptide(L)'
;MRWFWLALAAAFFLATGDYLTKRYFSDLPVGQLILVRLTGLAPVCLAVLLLAPMPDIQPSFYWAAGLALPAEVGALFLYLRAIQVSPLALTMPFMAFTPLFVIGTGWLFLDELPNASGLAGLLLVVIGPML
;
A
#
# COMPACT_ATOMS: atom_id res chain seq x y z
N MET A 1 -17.78 -4.93 11.83
CA MET A 1 -16.85 -4.66 12.96
C MET A 1 -15.45 -5.29 12.79
N ARG A 2 -15.29 -6.50 12.22
CA ARG A 2 -13.95 -7.11 12.01
C ARG A 2 -13.01 -6.25 11.14
N TRP A 3 -13.55 -5.64 10.09
CA TRP A 3 -12.82 -4.76 9.17
C TRP A 3 -12.12 -3.57 9.84
N PHE A 4 -12.71 -2.99 10.89
CA PHE A 4 -12.11 -1.89 11.62
C PHE A 4 -10.79 -2.31 12.28
N TRP A 5 -10.80 -3.46 12.97
CA TRP A 5 -9.61 -3.99 13.64
C TRP A 5 -8.52 -4.41 12.65
N LEU A 6 -8.91 -5.00 11.51
CA LEU A 6 -7.98 -5.33 10.44
C LEU A 6 -7.34 -4.08 9.82
N ALA A 7 -8.12 -3.04 9.56
CA ALA A 7 -7.61 -1.77 9.05
C ALA A 7 -6.67 -1.08 10.05
N LEU A 8 -7.02 -1.06 11.34
CA LEU A 8 -6.16 -0.50 12.38
C LEU A 8 -4.84 -1.26 12.51
N ALA A 9 -4.90 -2.59 12.53
CA ALA A 9 -3.71 -3.44 12.56
C ALA A 9 -2.83 -3.21 11.31
N ALA A 10 -3.44 -3.17 10.12
CA ALA A 10 -2.73 -2.89 8.88
C ALA A 10 -2.00 -1.53 8.92
N ALA A 11 -2.69 -0.47 9.36
CA ALA A 11 -2.08 0.86 9.50
C ALA A 11 -0.91 0.86 10.50
N PHE A 12 -1.07 0.19 11.64
CA PHE A 12 -0.02 0.07 12.65
C PHE A 12 1.21 -0.68 12.13
N PHE A 13 1.02 -1.84 11.49
CA PHE A 13 2.12 -2.63 10.94
C PHE A 13 2.81 -1.91 9.78
N LEU A 14 2.05 -1.20 8.93
CA LEU A 14 2.60 -0.41 7.84
C LEU A 14 3.50 0.72 8.36
N ALA A 15 2.99 1.52 9.31
CA ALA A 15 3.75 2.61 9.92
C ALA A 15 5.00 2.10 10.67
N THR A 16 4.89 0.97 11.37
CA THR A 16 6.02 0.34 12.04
C THR A 16 7.08 -0.14 11.03
N GLY A 17 6.64 -0.75 9.93
CA GLY A 17 7.52 -1.19 8.84
C GLY A 17 8.26 -0.03 8.18
N ASP A 18 7.60 1.10 7.96
CA ASP A 18 8.22 2.32 7.41
C ASP A 18 9.27 2.89 8.35
N TYR A 19 8.94 2.96 9.65
CA TYR A 19 9.88 3.40 10.67
C TYR A 19 11.11 2.49 10.75
N LEU A 20 10.93 1.17 10.80
CA LEU A 20 12.04 0.21 10.85
C LEU A 20 12.90 0.26 9.58
N THR A 21 12.28 0.40 8.42
CA THR A 21 12.99 0.54 7.13
C THR A 21 13.90 1.77 7.18
N LYS A 22 13.37 2.91 7.63
CA LYS A 22 14.16 4.13 7.72
C LYS A 22 15.25 4.06 8.81
N ARG A 23 14.99 3.37 9.92
CA ARG A 23 15.93 3.32 11.06
C ARG A 23 17.09 2.37 10.83
N TYR A 24 16.84 1.19 10.26
CA TYR A 24 17.82 0.10 10.18
C TYR A 24 18.34 -0.15 8.76
N PHE A 25 17.61 0.29 7.75
CA PHE A 25 17.88 -0.07 6.36
C PHE A 25 17.99 1.16 5.45
N SER A 26 18.12 2.37 6.00
CA SER A 26 18.38 3.60 5.24
C SER A 26 19.67 3.53 4.42
N ASP A 27 20.64 2.76 4.90
CA ASP A 27 21.98 2.68 4.33
C ASP A 27 22.08 1.66 3.18
N LEU A 28 21.03 0.86 2.97
CA LEU A 28 20.97 -0.13 1.90
C LEU A 28 20.52 0.49 0.57
N PRO A 29 21.05 -0.03 -0.57
CA PRO A 29 20.56 0.38 -1.88
C PRO A 29 19.08 -0.01 -2.05
N VAL A 30 18.31 0.86 -2.73
CA VAL A 30 16.85 0.72 -2.92
C VAL A 30 16.43 -0.66 -3.43
N GLY A 31 17.21 -1.26 -4.33
CA GLY A 31 16.92 -2.60 -4.86
C GLY A 31 16.91 -3.70 -3.80
N GLN A 32 17.82 -3.65 -2.82
CA GLN A 32 17.85 -4.61 -1.71
C GLN A 32 16.68 -4.40 -0.75
N LEU A 33 16.28 -3.14 -0.52
CA LEU A 33 15.11 -2.81 0.29
C LEU A 33 13.81 -3.37 -0.31
N ILE A 34 13.63 -3.23 -1.63
CA ILE A 34 12.50 -3.82 -2.36
C ILE A 34 12.49 -5.33 -2.18
N LEU A 35 13.66 -5.97 -2.33
CA LEU A 35 13.77 -7.42 -2.17
C LEU A 35 13.40 -7.84 -0.75
N VAL A 36 13.89 -7.16 0.28
CA VAL A 36 13.53 -7.45 1.68
C VAL A 36 12.03 -7.30 1.92
N ARG A 37 11.39 -6.27 1.35
CA ARG A 37 9.95 -6.05 1.50
C ARG A 37 9.11 -7.14 0.81
N LEU A 38 9.46 -7.49 -0.44
CA LEU A 38 8.75 -8.51 -1.21
C LEU A 38 8.99 -9.92 -0.66
N THR A 39 10.23 -10.23 -0.27
CA THR A 39 10.57 -11.51 0.35
C THR A 39 10.00 -11.63 1.75
N GLY A 40 9.86 -10.54 2.50
CA GLY A 40 9.18 -10.52 3.80
C GLY A 40 7.68 -10.86 3.71
N LEU A 41 7.04 -10.58 2.58
CA LEU A 41 5.65 -10.99 2.30
C LEU A 41 5.53 -12.48 1.94
N ALA A 42 6.56 -13.06 1.31
CA ALA A 42 6.56 -14.44 0.84
C ALA A 42 6.22 -15.49 1.92
N PRO A 43 6.79 -15.49 3.15
CA PRO A 43 6.45 -16.47 4.16
C PRO A 43 5.01 -16.33 4.66
N VAL A 44 4.47 -15.10 4.70
CA VAL A 44 3.06 -14.86 5.08
C VAL A 44 2.13 -15.40 3.99
N CYS A 45 2.40 -15.07 2.73
CA CYS A 45 1.64 -15.61 1.59
C CYS A 45 1.69 -17.14 1.53
N LEU A 46 2.87 -17.73 1.77
CA LEU A 46 3.03 -19.18 1.81
C LEU A 46 2.24 -19.80 2.97
N ALA A 47 2.30 -19.22 4.16
CA ALA A 47 1.51 -19.69 5.30
C ALA A 47 0.00 -19.64 5.01
N VAL A 48 -0.49 -18.57 4.36
CA VAL A 48 -1.90 -18.47 3.93
C VAL A 48 -2.25 -19.54 2.92
N LEU A 49 -1.40 -19.81 1.92
CA LEU A 49 -1.63 -20.88 0.93
C LEU A 49 -1.66 -22.28 1.55
N LEU A 50 -0.88 -22.52 2.61
CA LEU A 50 -0.86 -23.82 3.30
C LEU A 50 -2.04 -24.01 4.26
N LEU A 51 -2.58 -22.93 4.83
CA LEU A 51 -3.64 -22.96 5.84
C LEU A 51 -5.05 -22.76 5.24
N ALA A 52 -5.16 -22.10 4.09
CA ALA A 52 -6.42 -21.82 3.42
C ALA A 52 -6.65 -22.80 2.24
N PRO A 53 -7.91 -23.16 1.92
CA PRO A 53 -8.20 -23.95 0.73
C PRO A 53 -7.77 -23.19 -0.52
N MET A 54 -7.23 -23.94 -1.50
CA MET A 54 -6.79 -23.37 -2.78
C MET A 54 -7.97 -22.64 -3.46
N PRO A 55 -7.85 -21.33 -3.73
CA PRO A 55 -8.90 -20.59 -4.41
C PRO A 55 -8.98 -20.99 -5.89
N ASP A 56 -10.16 -20.84 -6.49
CA ASP A 56 -10.34 -21.06 -7.93
C ASP A 56 -9.71 -19.90 -8.71
N ILE A 57 -8.58 -20.17 -9.38
CA ILE A 57 -7.79 -19.15 -10.07
C ILE A 57 -8.30 -19.01 -11.50
N GLN A 58 -9.05 -17.93 -11.76
CA GLN A 58 -9.49 -17.59 -13.11
C GLN A 58 -8.34 -17.11 -14.00
N PRO A 59 -8.36 -17.35 -15.33
CA PRO A 59 -7.31 -16.89 -16.24
C PRO A 59 -7.08 -15.36 -16.23
N SER A 60 -8.12 -14.57 -15.92
CA SER A 60 -8.05 -13.12 -15.76
C SER A 60 -7.11 -12.69 -14.62
N PHE A 61 -6.94 -13.53 -13.59
CA PHE A 61 -6.05 -13.30 -12.47
C PHE A 61 -4.60 -13.13 -12.93
N TYR A 62 -4.13 -13.94 -13.88
CA TYR A 62 -2.74 -13.88 -14.35
C TYR A 62 -2.43 -12.57 -15.08
N TRP A 63 -3.39 -12.04 -15.84
CA TRP A 63 -3.25 -10.72 -16.48
C TRP A 63 -3.25 -9.60 -15.45
N ALA A 64 -4.18 -9.64 -14.49
CA ALA A 64 -4.24 -8.67 -13.41
C ALA A 64 -2.95 -8.70 -12.57
N ALA A 65 -2.46 -9.88 -12.18
CA ALA A 65 -1.21 -10.06 -11.45
C ALA A 65 0.01 -9.64 -12.28
N GLY A 66 0.03 -9.96 -13.57
CA GLY A 66 1.10 -9.59 -14.49
C GLY A 66 1.24 -8.08 -14.69
N LEU A 67 0.15 -7.31 -14.58
CA LEU A 67 0.17 -5.84 -14.60
C LEU A 67 0.39 -5.23 -13.20
N ALA A 68 -0.20 -5.83 -12.17
CA ALA A 68 -0.11 -5.33 -10.80
C ALA A 68 1.31 -5.47 -10.23
N LEU A 69 1.99 -6.59 -10.45
CA LEU A 69 3.32 -6.84 -9.87
C LEU A 69 4.37 -5.81 -10.35
N PRO A 70 4.54 -5.53 -11.66
CA PRO A 70 5.46 -4.49 -12.11
C PRO A 70 5.08 -3.10 -11.59
N ALA A 71 3.78 -2.78 -11.55
CA ALA A 71 3.29 -1.51 -11.03
C ALA A 71 3.60 -1.36 -9.53
N GLU A 72 3.43 -2.43 -8.75
CA GLU A 72 3.74 -2.48 -7.33
C GLU A 72 5.24 -2.31 -7.07
N VAL A 73 6.09 -3.02 -7.83
CA VAL A 73 7.56 -2.87 -7.76
C VAL A 73 7.97 -1.44 -8.10
N GLY A 74 7.40 -0.86 -9.16
CA GLY A 74 7.68 0.51 -9.58
C GLY A 74 7.24 1.54 -8.52
N ALA A 75 6.03 1.38 -7.97
CA ALA A 75 5.52 2.22 -6.89
C ALA A 75 6.40 2.11 -5.65
N LEU A 76 6.80 0.90 -5.26
CA LEU A 76 7.65 0.67 -4.10
C LEU A 76 9.05 1.27 -4.28
N PHE A 77 9.61 1.19 -5.49
CA PHE A 77 10.88 1.84 -5.82
C PHE A 77 10.80 3.36 -5.63
N LEU A 78 9.79 3.99 -6.22
CA LEU A 78 9.58 5.45 -6.10
C LEU A 78 9.36 5.87 -4.64
N TYR A 79 8.57 5.08 -3.91
CA TYR A 79 8.26 5.28 -2.50
C TYR A 79 9.50 5.23 -1.62
N LEU A 80 10.31 4.18 -1.74
CA LEU A 80 11.52 4.00 -0.94
C LEU A 80 12.55 5.09 -1.25
N ARG A 81 12.69 5.45 -2.53
CA ARG A 81 13.54 6.57 -2.95
C ARG A 81 13.08 7.90 -2.35
N ALA A 82 11.76 8.15 -2.30
CA ALA A 82 11.22 9.35 -1.67
C ALA A 82 11.54 9.41 -0.18
N ILE A 83 11.38 8.29 0.56
CA ILE A 83 11.66 8.22 1.99
C ILE A 83 13.13 8.38 2.34
N GLN A 84 14.03 7.90 1.47
CA GLN A 84 15.48 8.05 1.63
C GLN A 84 15.91 9.50 1.40
N VAL A 85 15.36 10.16 0.39
CA VAL A 85 15.76 11.53 0.00
C VAL A 85 15.08 12.61 0.87
N SER A 86 13.90 12.31 1.45
CA SER A 86 13.11 13.29 2.20
C SER A 86 12.83 12.89 3.66
N PRO A 87 12.65 13.86 4.59
CA PRO A 87 12.12 13.60 5.92
C PRO A 87 10.76 12.88 5.85
N LEU A 88 10.53 11.86 6.70
CA LEU A 88 9.27 11.09 6.68
C LEU A 88 8.04 11.99 6.86
N ALA A 89 8.19 13.00 7.70
CA ALA A 89 7.15 14.00 7.98
C ALA A 89 6.72 14.79 6.74
N LEU A 90 7.58 14.90 5.72
CA LEU A 90 7.25 15.59 4.46
C LEU A 90 6.71 14.62 3.40
N THR A 91 7.07 13.34 3.44
CA THR A 91 6.59 12.34 2.47
C THR A 91 5.23 11.76 2.82
N MET A 92 4.93 11.61 4.12
CA MET A 92 3.65 11.05 4.58
C MET A 92 2.42 11.87 4.15
N PRO A 93 2.44 13.22 4.17
CA PRO A 93 1.31 14.02 3.68
C PRO A 93 0.98 13.77 2.21
N PHE A 94 1.97 13.53 1.36
CA PHE A 94 1.73 13.21 -0.06
C PHE A 94 1.06 11.85 -0.25
N MET A 95 1.29 10.88 0.64
CA MET A 95 0.59 9.58 0.57
C MET A 95 -0.89 9.69 0.92
N ALA A 96 -1.28 10.71 1.69
CA ALA A 96 -2.68 10.97 2.01
C ALA A 96 -3.53 11.34 0.79
N PHE A 97 -2.91 11.62 -0.36
CA PHE A 97 -3.60 11.80 -1.65
C PHE A 97 -3.92 10.48 -2.37
N THR A 98 -3.33 9.35 -1.98
CA THR A 98 -3.59 8.04 -2.59
C THR A 98 -5.09 7.73 -2.70
N PRO A 99 -5.92 7.97 -1.67
CA PRO A 99 -7.35 7.75 -1.73
C PRO A 99 -8.08 8.56 -2.83
N LEU A 100 -7.60 9.76 -3.20
CA LEU A 100 -8.16 10.54 -4.31
C LEU A 100 -7.95 9.84 -5.65
N PHE A 101 -6.75 9.31 -5.88
CA PHE A 101 -6.44 8.52 -7.08
C PHE A 101 -7.22 7.21 -7.11
N VAL A 102 -7.40 6.56 -5.96
CA VAL A 102 -8.21 5.34 -5.83
C VAL A 102 -9.67 5.59 -6.19
N ILE A 103 -10.25 6.73 -5.80
CA ILE A 103 -11.63 7.07 -6.19
C ILE A 103 -11.72 7.40 -7.68
N GLY A 104 -10.75 8.16 -8.21
CA GLY A 104 -10.73 8.46 -9.65
C GLY A 104 -10.62 7.19 -10.52
N THR A 105 -9.77 6.26 -10.12
CA THR A 105 -9.63 4.96 -10.80
C THR A 105 -10.82 4.03 -10.54
N GLY A 106 -11.38 4.02 -9.33
CA GLY A 106 -12.61 3.29 -8.99
C GLY A 106 -13.80 3.76 -9.82
N TRP A 107 -13.95 5.07 -10.02
CA TRP A 107 -14.95 5.59 -10.93
C TRP A 107 -14.69 5.16 -12.38
N LEU A 108 -13.44 5.27 -12.86
CA LEU A 108 -13.09 4.93 -14.25
C LEU A 108 -13.27 3.44 -14.59
N PHE A 109 -12.97 2.53 -13.65
CA PHE A 109 -12.95 1.09 -13.89
C PHE A 109 -14.15 0.34 -13.32
N LEU A 110 -14.72 0.80 -12.20
CA LEU A 110 -15.83 0.14 -11.50
C LEU A 110 -17.15 0.91 -11.61
N ASP A 111 -17.17 2.13 -12.16
CA ASP A 111 -18.33 3.04 -12.18
C ASP A 111 -18.91 3.32 -10.77
N GLU A 112 -18.10 3.17 -9.72
CA GLU A 112 -18.48 3.39 -8.33
C GLU A 112 -17.99 4.75 -7.84
N LEU A 113 -18.92 5.57 -7.33
CA LEU A 113 -18.60 6.82 -6.64
C LEU A 113 -18.97 6.75 -5.16
N PRO A 114 -18.09 7.22 -4.26
CA PRO A 114 -18.45 7.35 -2.86
C PRO A 114 -19.56 8.39 -2.69
N ASN A 115 -20.46 8.11 -1.75
CA ASN A 115 -21.52 9.03 -1.37
C ASN A 115 -20.94 10.31 -0.73
N ALA A 116 -21.72 11.38 -0.61
CA ALA A 116 -21.26 12.70 -0.16
C ALA A 116 -20.54 12.67 1.22
N SER A 117 -20.98 11.82 2.15
CA SER A 117 -20.32 11.61 3.43
C SER A 117 -18.95 10.92 3.31
N GLY A 118 -18.81 9.98 2.37
CA GLY A 118 -17.54 9.33 2.05
C GLY A 118 -16.54 10.31 1.43
N LEU A 119 -17.01 11.19 0.54
CA LEU A 119 -16.20 12.26 -0.04
C LEU A 119 -15.73 13.27 1.02
N ALA A 120 -16.60 13.65 1.96
CA ALA A 120 -16.24 14.54 3.05
C ALA A 120 -15.17 13.91 3.98
N GLY A 121 -15.34 12.63 4.33
CA GLY A 121 -14.35 11.88 5.12
C GLY A 121 -12.99 11.78 4.41
N LEU A 122 -12.99 11.54 3.09
CA LEU A 122 -11.80 11.54 2.26
C LEU A 122 -11.05 12.88 2.34
N LEU A 123 -11.75 14.00 2.14
CA LEU A 123 -11.16 15.32 2.17
C LEU A 123 -10.55 15.62 3.55
N LEU A 124 -11.18 15.20 4.63
CA LEU A 124 -10.62 15.33 5.98
C LEU A 124 -9.31 14.54 6.14
N VAL A 125 -9.23 13.33 5.59
CA VAL A 125 -8.01 12.50 5.62
C VAL A 125 -6.89 13.11 4.78
N VAL A 126 -7.22 13.74 3.64
CA VAL A 126 -6.26 14.41 2.76
C VAL A 126 -5.72 15.69 3.40
N ILE A 127 -6.61 16.50 3.98
CA ILE A 127 -6.27 17.81 4.56
C ILE A 127 -5.53 17.65 5.90
N GLY A 128 -5.90 16.66 6.72
CA GLY A 128 -5.35 16.49 8.07
C GLY A 128 -3.82 16.50 8.15
N PRO A 129 -3.10 15.68 7.36
CA PRO A 129 -1.63 15.66 7.35
C PRO A 129 -0.96 16.93 6.80
N MET A 130 -1.73 17.85 6.19
CA MET A 130 -1.21 19.10 5.64
C MET A 130 -1.33 20.29 6.61
N LEU A 131 -2.10 20.15 7.69
CA LEU A 131 -2.27 21.14 8.75
C LEU A 131 -1.26 20.93 9.88
#